data_AF-A0A0B2SKN7-F1
#
_entry.id   AF-A0A0B2SKN7-F1
#
_cell.length_a   1.000
_cell.length_b   1.000
_cell.length_c   1.000
_cell.angle_alpha   90.00
_cell.angle_beta   90.00
_cell.angle_gamma   90.00
#
_symmetry.space_group_name_H-M   'P 1'
#
loop_
_entity.id
_entity.type
_entity.pdbx_description
1 polymer ?
#
loop_
_entity_poly.entity_id
_entity_poly.type
_entity_poly.pdbx_seq_one_letter_code
_entity_poly.pdbx_strand_id
1 'polypeptide(L)'
;ADPQLLNDYRPISLIGCMYKIVAKLLANRMKKVMAYIVDETQSAFIEGRHLLHSVLIANEVIEEAKRSSKSCLIFKVDYEKAYDSVSWEFLMYMLERTGFS
;
A
#
# COMPACT_ATOMS: atom_id res chain seq x y z
N ALA A 1 22.25 -5.41 2.33
CA ALA A 1 23.14 -5.70 3.46
C ALA A 1 22.50 -6.85 4.22
N ASP A 2 23.30 -7.83 4.65
CA ASP A 2 22.77 -8.90 5.49
C ASP A 2 22.35 -8.34 6.86
N PRO A 3 21.20 -8.74 7.40
CA PRO A 3 20.71 -8.26 8.70
C PRO A 3 21.67 -8.71 9.82
N GLN A 4 22.17 -7.76 10.60
CA GLN A 4 23.14 -8.00 11.68
C GLN A 4 22.51 -7.85 13.07
N LEU A 5 21.41 -7.10 13.17
CA LEU A 5 20.70 -6.82 14.41
C LEU A 5 19.30 -7.42 14.38
N LEU A 6 18.75 -7.76 15.55
CA LEU A 6 17.38 -8.28 15.67
C LEU A 6 16.34 -7.36 15.03
N ASN A 7 16.58 -6.05 15.08
CA ASN A 7 15.70 -5.02 14.51
C ASN A 7 15.73 -4.95 12.97
N ASP A 8 16.70 -5.60 12.32
CA ASP A 8 16.80 -5.67 10.86
C ASP A 8 15.86 -6.74 10.28
N TYR A 9 15.35 -7.64 11.14
CA TYR A 9 14.39 -8.67 10.75
C TYR A 9 12.96 -8.13 10.80
N ARG A 10 12.16 -8.50 9.81
CA ARG A 10 10.71 -8.32 9.86
C ARG A 10 10.06 -9.56 10.49
N PRO A 11 9.58 -9.50 11.75
CA PRO A 11 8.91 -10.66 12.36
C PRO A 11 7.60 -10.95 11.63
N ILE A 12 7.26 -12.24 11.52
CA ILE A 12 5.96 -12.68 10.98
C ILE A 12 5.11 -13.16 12.15
N SER A 13 3.96 -12.51 12.36
CA SER A 13 3.02 -12.93 13.41
C SER A 13 2.35 -14.25 13.01
N LEU A 14 2.69 -15.33 13.71
CA LEU A 14 2.02 -16.63 13.55
C LEU A 14 0.75 -16.68 14.40
N ILE A 15 -0.35 -16.19 13.84
CA ILE A 15 -1.68 -16.20 14.46
C ILE A 15 -2.47 -17.47 14.11
N GLY A 16 -3.43 -17.83 14.97
CA GLY A 16 -4.29 -19.01 14.80
C GLY A 16 -5.14 -18.97 13.53
N CYS A 17 -5.49 -20.15 12.99
CA CYS A 17 -6.24 -20.28 11.72
C CYS A 17 -7.61 -19.61 11.77
N MET A 18 -8.32 -19.71 12.89
CA MET A 18 -9.65 -19.09 13.06
C MET A 18 -9.60 -17.58 12.85
N TYR A 19 -8.61 -16.90 13.43
CA TYR A 19 -8.42 -15.46 13.22
C TYR A 19 -8.16 -15.15 11.75
N LYS A 20 -7.28 -15.93 11.08
CA LYS A 20 -6.98 -15.75 9.65
C LYS A 20 -8.23 -15.89 8.77
N ILE A 21 -9.13 -16.82 9.10
CA ILE A 21 -10.39 -17.02 8.38
C ILE A 21 -11.28 -15.79 8.52
N VAL A 22 -11.50 -15.30 9.75
CA VAL A 22 -12.32 -14.10 10.00
C VAL A 22 -11.72 -12.88 9.30
N ALA A 23 -10.42 -12.65 9.45
CA ALA A 23 -9.73 -11.54 8.81
C ALA A 23 -9.84 -11.59 7.27
N LYS A 24 -9.70 -12.79 6.68
CA LYS A 24 -9.84 -12.97 5.23
C LYS A 24 -11.27 -12.73 4.75
N LEU A 25 -12.27 -13.13 5.52
CA LEU A 25 -13.68 -12.85 5.22
C LEU A 25 -13.93 -11.33 5.17
N LEU A 26 -13.47 -10.60 6.18
CA LEU A 26 -13.59 -9.14 6.23
C LEU A 26 -12.84 -8.47 5.06
N ALA A 27 -11.59 -8.88 4.80
CA ALA A 27 -10.80 -8.36 3.69
C ALA A 27 -11.50 -8.59 2.34
N ASN A 28 -12.06 -9.79 2.11
CA ASN A 28 -12.78 -10.09 0.87
C ASN A 28 -14.08 -9.27 0.71
N ARG A 29 -14.73 -8.87 1.81
CA ARG A 29 -15.88 -7.95 1.76
C ARG A 29 -15.44 -6.54 1.37
N MET A 30 -14.41 -6.00 2.01
CA MET A 30 -13.86 -4.67 1.71
C MET A 30 -13.31 -4.58 0.29
N LYS A 31 -12.67 -5.65 -0.20
CA LYS A 31 -12.09 -5.74 -1.55
C LYS A 31 -13.07 -5.32 -2.65
N LYS A 32 -14.36 -5.64 -2.51
CA LYS A 32 -15.41 -5.34 -3.50
C LYS A 32 -15.61 -3.85 -3.77
N VAL A 33 -15.27 -3.00 -2.80
CA VAL A 33 -15.48 -1.55 -2.88
C VAL A 33 -14.17 -0.76 -2.86
N MET A 34 -13.04 -1.41 -2.59
CA MET A 34 -11.76 -0.73 -2.39
C MET A 34 -11.35 0.13 -3.59
N ALA A 35 -11.60 -0.33 -4.83
CA ALA A 35 -11.28 0.41 -6.04
C ALA A 35 -12.00 1.76 -6.19
N TYR A 36 -13.10 1.98 -5.46
CA TYR A 36 -13.83 3.25 -5.42
C TYR A 36 -13.40 4.16 -4.27
N ILE A 37 -12.70 3.61 -3.27
CA ILE A 37 -12.27 4.33 -2.08
C ILE A 37 -10.85 4.89 -2.27
N VAL A 38 -9.97 4.14 -2.94
CA VAL A 38 -8.59 4.56 -3.21
C VAL A 38 -8.42 5.13 -4.62
N ASP A 39 -7.53 6.10 -4.72
CA ASP A 39 -7.17 6.77 -5.97
C ASP A 39 -6.67 5.77 -7.03
N GLU A 40 -6.94 6.04 -8.32
CA GLU A 40 -6.55 5.18 -9.44
C GLU A 40 -5.04 4.94 -9.55
N THR A 41 -4.23 5.86 -9.06
CA THR A 41 -2.76 5.75 -9.05
C THR A 41 -2.24 4.70 -8.06
N GLN A 42 -3.06 4.28 -7.09
CA GLN A 42 -2.70 3.20 -6.16
C GLN A 42 -2.83 1.83 -6.85
N SER A 43 -1.72 1.27 -7.30
CA SER A 43 -1.70 -0.01 -8.01
C SER A 43 -1.56 -1.24 -7.09
N ALA A 44 -0.93 -1.09 -5.93
CA ALA A 44 -0.66 -2.20 -5.04
C ALA A 44 -1.91 -2.60 -4.22
N PHE A 45 -2.07 -3.91 -4.01
CA PHE A 45 -3.11 -4.52 -3.16
C PHE A 45 -4.57 -4.26 -3.58
N ILE A 46 -4.80 -3.73 -4.78
CA ILE A 46 -6.13 -3.56 -5.37
C ILE A 46 -6.32 -4.59 -6.48
N GLU A 47 -7.45 -5.30 -6.47
CA GLU A 47 -7.76 -6.27 -7.54
C GLU A 47 -7.95 -5.58 -8.88
N GLY A 48 -7.41 -6.20 -9.93
CA GLY A 48 -7.45 -5.66 -11.29
C GLY A 48 -6.43 -4.56 -11.57
N ARG A 49 -5.64 -4.11 -10.57
CA ARG A 49 -4.55 -3.14 -10.77
C ARG A 49 -3.20 -3.86 -10.75
N HIS A 50 -2.32 -3.49 -11.69
CA HIS A 50 -1.03 -4.14 -11.89
C HIS A 50 0.12 -3.19 -11.54
N LEU A 51 1.08 -3.67 -10.76
CA LEU A 51 2.29 -2.91 -10.38
C LEU A 51 3.06 -2.39 -11.60
N LEU A 52 3.09 -3.18 -12.68
CA LEU A 52 3.75 -2.81 -13.93
C LEU A 52 3.18 -1.53 -14.56
N HIS A 53 1.88 -1.25 -14.36
CA HIS A 53 1.27 -0.03 -14.87
C HIS A 53 1.85 1.22 -14.21
N SER A 54 2.06 1.20 -12.88
CA SER A 54 2.70 2.33 -12.19
C SER A 54 4.15 2.54 -12.63
N VAL A 55 4.89 1.47 -12.93
CA VAL A 55 6.26 1.56 -13.46
C VAL A 55 6.25 2.18 -14.86
N LEU A 56 5.30 1.78 -15.71
CA LEU A 56 5.14 2.34 -17.06
C LEU A 56 4.83 3.85 -17.00
N ILE A 57 3.83 4.25 -16.21
CA ILE A 57 3.45 5.66 -16.03
C ILE A 57 4.66 6.49 -15.56
N ALA A 58 5.41 5.99 -14.57
CA ALA A 58 6.60 6.69 -14.08
C ALA A 58 7.67 6.86 -15.18
N ASN A 59 7.90 5.83 -15.99
CA ASN A 59 8.84 5.90 -17.11
C ASN A 59 8.40 6.91 -18.17
N GLU A 60 7.11 6.93 -18.52
CA GLU A 60 6.56 7.88 -19.50
C GLU A 60 6.66 9.33 -19.00
N VAL A 61 6.37 9.59 -17.73
CA VAL A 61 6.51 10.92 -17.12
C VAL A 61 7.97 11.41 -17.17
N ILE A 62 8.92 10.53 -16.86
CA ILE A 62 10.35 10.85 -16.93
C ILE A 62 10.77 11.14 -18.36
N GLU A 63 10.33 10.31 -19.31
CA GLU A 63 10.67 10.47 -20.72
C GLU A 63 10.07 11.76 -21.30
N GLU A 64 8.84 12.10 -20.93
CA GLU A 64 8.21 13.35 -21.33
C GLU A 64 8.94 14.58 -20.77
N ALA A 65 9.39 14.53 -19.52
CA ALA A 65 10.20 15.60 -18.94
C ALA A 65 11.51 15.80 -19.70
N LYS A 66 12.20 14.71 -20.08
CA LYS A 66 13.41 14.76 -20.92
C LYS A 66 13.12 15.36 -22.29
N ARG A 67 12.08 14.87 -22.97
CA ARG A 67 11.69 15.33 -24.32
C ARG A 67 11.32 16.81 -24.34
N SER A 68 10.69 17.30 -23.29
CA SER A 68 10.30 18.70 -23.14
C SER A 68 11.37 19.60 -22.52
N SER A 69 12.59 19.08 -22.25
CA SER A 69 13.68 19.78 -21.56
C SER A 69 13.24 20.43 -20.24
N LYS A 70 12.27 19.82 -19.54
CA LYS A 70 11.77 20.29 -18.25
C LYS A 70 12.58 19.63 -17.13
N SER A 71 12.96 20.44 -16.14
CA SER A 71 13.52 19.91 -14.90
C SER A 71 12.47 19.04 -14.19
N CYS A 72 12.88 17.88 -13.70
CA CYS A 72 12.04 16.94 -12.99
C CYS A 72 12.71 16.56 -11.65
N LEU A 73 11.90 16.47 -10.59
CA LEU A 73 12.30 15.97 -9.28
C LEU A 73 11.45 14.76 -8.95
N ILE A 74 12.10 13.64 -8.62
CA ILE A 74 11.42 12.42 -8.15
C ILE A 74 11.59 12.35 -6.64
N PHE A 75 10.48 12.36 -5.92
CA PHE A 75 10.47 12.15 -4.48
C PHE A 75 10.04 10.71 -4.16
N LYS A 76 10.98 9.90 -3.72
CA LYS A 76 10.73 8.51 -3.30
C LYS A 76 10.66 8.44 -1.78
N VAL A 77 9.51 8.04 -1.26
CA VAL A 77 9.26 7.86 0.18
C VAL A 77 8.98 6.39 0.45
N ASP A 78 9.48 5.89 1.57
CA ASP A 78 9.14 4.58 2.11
C ASP A 78 8.84 4.71 3.61
N TYR A 79 7.93 3.88 4.12
CA TYR A 79 7.53 3.88 5.52
C TYR A 79 8.25 2.78 6.29
N GLU A 80 9.05 3.16 7.28
CA GLU A 80 9.64 2.18 8.20
C GLU A 80 8.53 1.49 9.01
N LYS A 81 8.55 0.14 8.99
CA LYS A 81 7.65 -0.70 9.78
C LYS A 81 6.17 -0.27 9.66
N ALA A 82 5.69 -0.06 8.43
CA ALA A 82 4.37 0.49 8.15
C ALA A 82 3.20 -0.16 8.94
N TYR A 83 3.24 -1.47 9.20
CA TYR A 83 2.20 -2.13 9.99
C TYR A 83 2.33 -1.94 11.51
N ASP A 84 3.53 -1.65 12.00
CA ASP A 84 3.80 -1.42 13.42
C ASP A 84 3.64 0.07 13.79
N SER A 85 3.74 0.97 12.80
CA SER A 85 3.72 2.43 13.00
C SER A 85 2.37 3.10 12.72
N VAL A 86 1.37 2.37 12.21
CA VAL A 86 0.02 2.92 11.95
C VAL A 86 -0.70 3.22 13.27
N SER A 87 -1.20 4.46 13.40
CA SER A 87 -2.07 4.84 14.52
C SER A 87 -3.41 4.13 14.44
N TRP A 88 -3.75 3.40 15.51
CA TRP A 88 -5.05 2.73 15.65
C TRP A 88 -6.22 3.70 15.65
N GLU A 89 -6.07 4.86 16.30
CA GLU A 89 -7.11 5.90 16.32
C GLU A 89 -7.41 6.41 14.91
N PHE A 90 -6.35 6.69 14.14
CA PHE A 90 -6.51 7.13 12.75
C PHE A 90 -7.13 6.04 11.87
N LEU A 91 -6.75 4.77 12.07
CA LEU A 91 -7.32 3.66 11.33
C LEU A 91 -8.83 3.52 11.57
N MET A 92 -9.27 3.56 12.83
CA MET A 92 -10.69 3.49 13.19
C MET A 92 -11.46 4.69 12.63
N TYR A 93 -10.90 5.89 12.76
CA TYR A 93 -11.46 7.10 12.16
C TYR A 93 -11.65 6.94 10.63
N MET A 94 -10.65 6.43 9.91
CA MET A 94 -10.75 6.26 8.46
C MET A 94 -11.77 5.18 8.06
N LEU A 95 -11.89 4.10 8.84
CA LEU A 95 -12.93 3.08 8.60
C LEU A 95 -14.33 3.69 8.72
N GLU A 96 -14.60 4.48 9.76
CA GLU A 96 -15.88 5.20 9.89
C GLU A 96 -16.12 6.17 8.72
N ARG A 97 -15.11 6.96 8.34
CA ARG A 97 -15.19 7.92 7.22
C ARG A 97 -15.46 7.27 5.86
N THR A 98 -15.05 6.01 5.70
CA THR A 98 -15.27 5.23 4.47
C THR A 98 -16.51 4.34 4.54
N GLY A 99 -17.29 4.43 5.63
CA GLY A 99 -18.55 3.71 5.81
C GLY A 99 -18.39 2.27 6.29
N PHE A 100 -17.23 1.92 6.84
CA PHE A 100 -16.97 0.65 7.52
C PHE A 100 -17.10 0.86 9.04
N SER A 101 -18.33 0.86 9.55
CA SER A 101 -18.63 0.83 10.99
C SER A 101 -19.52 -0.34 11.37
#